data_AF-E6S8G4-F1
#
_entry.id   AF-E6S8G4-F1
#
_cell.length_a   1.000
_cell.length_b   1.000
_cell.length_c   1.000
_cell.angle_alpha   90.00
_cell.angle_beta   90.00
_cell.angle_gamma   90.00
#
_symmetry.space_group_name_H-M   'P 1'
#
loop_
_entity.id
_entity.type
_entity.pdbx_description
1 polymer ?
#
loop_
_entity_poly.entity_id
_entity_poly.type
_entity_poly.pdbx_seq_one_letter_code
_entity_poly.pdbx_strand_id
1 'polypeptide(L)'
;MPQRLAHVVVEGDEPTEVYPHVSAEDPELYLMRLPDGPPVRLSGTAAVIWLVASAGEEDVVDGVARLVERERVDIEPDVMTYLDLLVADGLLERASS
;
A
#
# COMPACT_ATOMS: atom_id res chain seq x y z
N MET A 1 13.73 18.47 -17.88
CA MET A 1 12.84 18.20 -16.73
C MET A 1 13.18 16.79 -16.23
N PRO A 2 13.99 16.58 -15.17
CA PRO A 2 14.25 15.22 -14.71
C PRO A 2 13.14 14.74 -13.76
N GLN A 3 12.85 13.46 -13.89
CA GLN A 3 11.75 12.71 -13.28
C GLN A 3 11.96 12.54 -11.77
N ARG A 4 10.88 12.61 -10.97
CA ARG A 4 10.92 12.32 -9.53
C ARG A 4 11.23 10.83 -9.33
N LEU A 5 12.44 10.55 -8.86
CA LEU A 5 12.89 9.25 -8.38
C LEU A 5 12.08 8.88 -7.13
N ALA A 6 11.44 7.71 -7.13
CA ALA A 6 11.08 7.03 -5.89
C ALA A 6 12.39 6.60 -5.21
N HIS A 7 12.64 7.09 -3.99
CA HIS A 7 13.83 6.70 -3.24
C HIS A 7 13.53 5.37 -2.53
N VAL A 8 14.07 4.27 -3.05
CA VAL A 8 14.19 3.03 -2.29
C VAL A 8 15.49 3.13 -1.51
N VAL A 9 15.40 3.27 -0.20
CA VAL A 9 16.56 3.25 0.69
C VAL A 9 17.03 1.79 0.78
N VAL A 10 18.19 1.51 0.20
CA VAL A 10 18.97 0.31 0.51
C VAL A 10 20.25 0.80 1.15
N GLU A 11 20.34 0.73 2.47
CA GLU A 11 21.56 1.08 3.21
C GLU A 11 22.19 -0.17 3.83
N GLY A 12 23.50 -0.30 3.61
CA GLY A 12 24.39 -1.14 4.39
C GLY A 12 25.16 -0.30 5.42
N ASP A 13 25.36 -0.91 6.59
CA ASP A 13 26.27 -0.59 7.71
C ASP A 13 26.08 0.72 8.52
N GLU A 14 25.18 0.61 9.52
CA GLU A 14 25.17 1.11 10.93
C GLU A 14 25.24 2.63 11.25
N PRO A 15 24.45 3.16 12.24
CA PRO A 15 24.30 2.58 13.58
C PRO A 15 22.86 2.49 14.15
N THR A 16 22.51 1.31 14.64
CA THR A 16 21.62 1.00 15.79
C THR A 16 20.58 2.05 16.25
N GLU A 17 19.70 2.51 15.37
CA GLU A 17 18.38 2.99 15.76
C GLU A 17 17.42 1.87 15.33
N VAL A 18 16.69 1.29 16.28
CA VAL A 18 15.72 0.22 16.00
C VAL A 18 14.54 0.85 15.25
N TYR A 19 14.73 1.12 13.96
CA TYR A 19 13.62 1.27 13.03
C TYR A 19 12.92 -0.09 13.05
N PRO A 20 11.61 -0.16 13.40
CA PRO A 20 10.92 -1.43 13.47
C PRO A 20 11.11 -2.11 12.13
N HIS A 21 11.65 -3.34 12.20
CA HIS A 21 11.87 -4.22 11.07
C HIS A 21 10.65 -4.16 10.16
N VAL A 22 10.76 -3.50 9.01
CA VAL A 22 9.77 -3.66 7.94
C VAL A 22 9.96 -5.11 7.52
N SER A 23 9.23 -6.02 8.17
CA SER A 23 9.21 -7.39 7.72
C SER A 23 8.64 -7.34 6.32
N ALA A 24 9.37 -7.87 5.34
CA ALA A 24 8.81 -8.03 4.00
C ALA A 24 7.53 -8.87 4.03
N GLU A 25 7.34 -9.64 5.11
CA GLU A 25 6.16 -10.46 5.39
C GLU A 25 4.99 -9.66 5.98
N ASP A 26 5.21 -8.42 6.47
CA ASP A 26 4.16 -7.56 7.04
C ASP A 26 4.47 -6.07 6.76
N PRO A 27 4.09 -5.55 5.57
CA PRO A 27 4.42 -4.19 5.18
C PRO A 27 3.69 -3.16 6.04
N GLU A 28 4.41 -2.09 6.44
CA GLU A 28 3.84 -0.91 7.09
C GLU A 28 3.96 0.33 6.18
N LEU A 29 2.87 1.09 6.06
CA LEU A 29 2.82 2.36 5.32
C LEU A 29 2.23 3.46 6.19
N TYR A 30 2.76 4.67 6.03
CA TYR A 30 2.18 5.87 6.61
C TYR A 30 1.76 6.78 5.47
N LEU A 31 0.45 6.93 5.29
CA LEU A 31 -0.14 7.72 4.22
C LEU A 31 -0.66 9.03 4.77
N MET A 32 -0.56 10.11 3.98
CA MET A 32 -1.10 11.40 4.35
C MET A 32 -1.79 12.01 3.15
N ARG A 33 -3.06 12.39 3.31
CA ARG A 33 -3.75 13.17 2.29
C ARG A 33 -3.09 14.56 2.22
N LEU A 34 -2.67 14.97 1.04
CA LEU A 34 -2.06 16.28 0.85
C LEU A 34 -3.12 17.39 0.70
N PRO A 35 -2.81 18.65 1.10
CA PRO A 35 -1.55 19.10 1.67
C PRO A 35 -1.35 18.76 3.17
N ASP A 36 -2.42 18.73 3.98
CA ASP A 36 -2.32 18.74 5.46
C ASP A 36 -3.28 17.76 6.17
N GLY A 37 -3.60 16.62 5.56
CA GLY A 37 -4.41 15.58 6.19
C GLY A 37 -3.68 14.90 7.37
N PRO A 38 -4.41 14.29 8.32
CA PRO A 38 -3.76 13.49 9.36
C PRO A 38 -3.09 12.25 8.77
N PRO A 39 -1.91 11.83 9.27
CA PRO A 39 -1.29 10.60 8.81
C PRO A 39 -2.09 9.37 9.25
N VAL A 40 -2.21 8.39 8.35
CA VAL A 40 -2.88 7.11 8.56
C VAL A 40 -1.86 6.00 8.41
N ARG A 41 -1.77 5.12 9.41
CA ARG A 41 -0.92 3.92 9.37
C ARG A 41 -1.72 2.77 8.76
N LEU A 42 -1.19 2.17 7.70
CA LEU A 42 -1.63 0.89 7.16
C LEU A 42 -0.61 -0.19 7.50
N SER A 43 -1.08 -1.41 7.78
CA SER A 43 -0.22 -2.57 8.05
C SER A 43 -0.81 -3.83 7.42
N GLY A 44 0.04 -4.81 7.12
CA GLY A 44 -0.35 -6.10 6.56
C GLY A 44 -1.12 -5.97 5.26
N THR A 45 -2.23 -6.71 5.14
CA THR A 45 -3.06 -6.74 3.93
C THR A 45 -3.56 -5.36 3.51
N ALA A 46 -3.83 -4.45 4.46
CA ALA A 46 -4.25 -3.08 4.13
C ALA A 46 -3.15 -2.31 3.36
N ALA A 47 -1.89 -2.48 3.77
CA ALA A 47 -0.75 -1.90 3.07
C ALA A 47 -0.53 -2.56 1.69
N VAL A 48 -0.69 -3.89 1.60
CA VAL A 48 -0.61 -4.61 0.32
C VAL A 48 -1.67 -4.12 -0.68
N ILE A 49 -2.92 -3.98 -0.25
CA ILE A 49 -4.02 -3.48 -1.10
C ILE A 49 -3.66 -2.11 -1.68
N TRP A 50 -3.17 -1.19 -0.84
CA TRP A 50 -2.79 0.14 -1.30
C TRP A 50 -1.62 0.11 -2.29
N LEU A 51 -0.58 -0.70 -2.03
CA LEU A 51 0.57 -0.85 -2.93
C LEU A 51 0.17 -1.36 -4.31
N VAL A 52 -0.65 -2.43 -4.36
CA VAL A 52 -1.11 -3.00 -5.63
C VAL A 52 -1.97 -2.01 -6.40
N ALA A 53 -2.93 -1.36 -5.73
CA ALA A 53 -3.82 -0.39 -6.36
C ALA A 53 -3.06 0.85 -6.87
N SER A 54 -2.16 1.40 -6.06
CA SER A 54 -1.38 2.60 -6.41
C SER A 54 -0.35 2.35 -7.52
N ALA A 55 0.10 1.09 -7.69
CA ALA A 55 0.92 0.68 -8.82
C ALA A 55 0.15 0.64 -10.15
N GLY A 56 -1.18 0.76 -10.12
CA GLY A 56 -2.03 0.75 -11.31
C GLY A 56 -2.35 -0.65 -11.84
N GLU A 57 -2.32 -1.68 -10.99
CA GLU A 57 -2.73 -3.04 -11.36
C GLU A 57 -4.19 -3.06 -11.84
N GLU A 58 -4.46 -3.76 -12.95
CA GLU A 58 -5.80 -3.82 -13.56
C GLU A 58 -6.77 -4.67 -12.72
N ASP A 59 -6.27 -5.77 -12.14
CA ASP A 59 -7.03 -6.63 -11.23
C ASP A 59 -6.37 -6.66 -9.85
N VAL A 60 -6.69 -5.63 -9.05
CA VAL A 60 -6.15 -5.46 -7.69
C VAL A 60 -6.47 -6.67 -6.81
N VAL A 61 -7.65 -7.26 -6.94
CA VAL A 61 -8.06 -8.40 -6.10
C VAL A 61 -7.15 -9.60 -6.37
N ASP A 62 -6.90 -9.92 -7.64
CA ASP A 62 -6.02 -11.03 -8.00
C ASP A 62 -4.56 -10.73 -7.59
N GLY A 63 -4.09 -9.50 -7.76
CA GLY A 63 -2.77 -9.07 -7.30
C GLY A 63 -2.58 -9.26 -5.80
N VAL A 64 -3.56 -8.84 -4.98
CA VAL A 64 -3.53 -9.01 -3.52
C VAL A 64 -3.60 -10.49 -3.13
N ALA A 65 -4.47 -11.28 -3.76
CA ALA A 65 -4.63 -12.72 -3.49
C ALA A 65 -3.30 -13.49 -3.64
N ARG A 66 -2.57 -13.21 -4.72
CA ARG A 66 -1.25 -13.81 -4.97
C ARG A 66 -0.23 -13.42 -3.91
N LEU A 67 -0.20 -12.15 -3.48
CA LEU A 67 0.79 -11.65 -2.53
C LEU A 67 0.56 -12.12 -1.10
N VAL A 68 -0.69 -12.31 -0.70
CA VAL A 68 -1.05 -12.79 0.65
C VAL A 68 -1.27 -14.30 0.71
N GLU A 69 -1.03 -15.01 -0.39
CA GLU A 69 -1.19 -16.46 -0.53
C GLU A 69 -2.59 -16.96 -0.12
N ARG A 70 -3.63 -16.26 -0.59
CA ARG A 70 -5.05 -16.59 -0.31
C ARG A 70 -5.82 -16.78 -1.60
N GLU A 71 -6.92 -17.53 -1.54
CA GLU A 71 -7.82 -17.65 -2.67
C GLU A 71 -8.61 -16.35 -2.87
N ARG A 72 -8.83 -15.98 -4.14
CA ARG A 72 -9.58 -14.78 -4.52
C ARG A 72 -10.94 -14.70 -3.83
N VAL A 73 -11.69 -15.81 -3.86
CA VAL A 73 -13.07 -15.88 -3.33
C VAL A 73 -13.13 -15.54 -1.84
N ASP A 74 -12.06 -15.81 -1.10
CA ASP A 74 -12.00 -15.56 0.34
C ASP A 74 -11.73 -14.09 0.68
N ILE A 75 -11.08 -13.34 -0.21
CA ILE A 75 -10.62 -11.98 0.09
C ILE A 75 -11.32 -10.89 -0.73
N GLU A 76 -11.94 -11.25 -1.84
CA GLU A 76 -12.53 -10.30 -2.78
C GLU A 76 -13.52 -9.32 -2.11
N PRO A 77 -14.45 -9.76 -1.25
CA PRO A 77 -15.37 -8.83 -0.57
C PRO A 77 -14.63 -7.80 0.30
N ASP A 78 -13.61 -8.25 1.03
CA ASP A 78 -12.84 -7.41 1.95
C ASP A 78 -11.96 -6.42 1.19
N VAL A 79 -11.27 -6.88 0.14
CA VAL A 79 -10.44 -6.04 -0.72
C VAL A 79 -11.28 -4.95 -1.38
N MET A 80 -12.42 -5.32 -1.99
CA MET A 80 -13.29 -4.36 -2.67
C MET A 80 -13.87 -3.32 -1.70
N THR A 81 -14.32 -3.77 -0.53
CA THR A 81 -14.80 -2.86 0.53
C THR A 81 -13.70 -1.90 0.97
N TYR A 82 -12.48 -2.40 1.13
CA TYR A 82 -11.36 -1.56 1.58
C TYR A 82 -10.91 -0.55 0.52
N LEU A 83 -10.93 -0.91 -0.77
CA LEU A 83 -10.67 0.03 -1.86
C LEU A 83 -11.67 1.18 -1.88
N ASP A 84 -12.95 0.90 -1.64
CA ASP A 84 -13.98 1.93 -1.53
C ASP A 84 -13.73 2.89 -0.36
N LEU A 85 -13.24 2.37 0.78
CA LEU A 85 -12.84 3.20 1.93
C LEU A 85 -11.64 4.10 1.60
N LEU A 86 -10.60 3.54 0.97
CA LEU A 86 -9.42 4.32 0.59
C LEU A 86 -9.76 5.45 -0.39
N VAL A 87 -10.71 5.22 -1.30
CA VAL A 87 -11.21 6.27 -2.21
C VAL A 87 -12.04 7.31 -1.45
N ALA A 88 -12.92 6.88 -0.54
CA ALA A 88 -13.74 7.79 0.27
C ALA A 88 -12.88 8.71 1.15
N ASP A 89 -11.77 8.18 1.68
CA ASP A 89 -10.80 8.91 2.51
C ASP A 89 -9.83 9.79 1.68
N GLY A 90 -9.86 9.68 0.35
CA GLY A 90 -8.99 10.41 -0.56
C GLY A 90 -7.53 9.95 -0.52
N LEU A 91 -7.31 8.68 -0.14
CA LEU A 91 -6.01 8.01 -0.14
C LEU A 91 -5.74 7.27 -1.45
N LEU A 92 -6.78 7.03 -2.24
CA LEU A 92 -6.73 6.58 -3.63
C LEU A 92 -7.76 7.35 -4.46
N GLU A 93 -7.58 7.34 -5.77
CA GLU A 93 -8.57 7.83 -6.73
C GLU A 93 -8.89 6.72 -7.72
N ARG A 94 -10.15 6.65 -8.17
CA ARG A 94 -10.49 5.74 -9.27
C ARG A 94 -9.92 6.30 -10.56
N ALA A 95 -9.35 5.43 -11.39
CA ALA A 95 -8.96 5.81 -12.74
C ALA A 95 -10.18 6.37 -13.48
N SER A 96 -10.10 7.63 -13.92
CA SER A 96 -11.10 8.21 -14.80
C SER A 96 -10.97 7.57 -16.18
N SER A 97 -12.00 6.83 -16.59
CA SER A 97 -12.13 6.28 -17.94
C SER A 97 -12.30 7.35 -19.01
#